data_AF-A0A0V0XEI7-F1
#
_entry.id   AF-A0A0V0XEI7-F1
#
_cell.length_a   1.000
_cell.length_b   1.000
_cell.length_c   1.000
_cell.angle_alpha   90.00
_cell.angle_beta   90.00
_cell.angle_gamma   90.00
#
_symmetry.space_group_name_H-M   'P 1'
#
loop_
_entity.id
_entity.type
_entity.pdbx_description
1 polymer ?
#
loop_
_entity_poly.entity_id
_entity_poly.type
_entity_poly.pdbx_seq_one_letter_code
_entity_poly.pdbx_strand_id
1 'polypeptide(L)'
;MHCVIHRQALVAKTLPDDLREDLNFAVEVVNYVQSSALNIRLFAALCESLNADHMALLHHTEVCWLSKGNMLGRIYELREAVAEFLEQRGRRTMCRAFKSEHCQLSLAYLADIFEALNSLNLKLQGANANVMAHYDIVQSFIEKISL
;
A
#
# COMPACT_ATOMS: atom_id res chain seq x y z
N MET A 1 12.09 25.52 -8.04
CA MET A 1 11.65 24.77 -6.84
C MET A 1 10.80 23.59 -7.30
N HIS A 2 11.42 22.45 -7.61
CA HIS A 2 10.70 21.24 -8.02
C HIS A 2 10.24 20.52 -6.74
N CYS A 3 8.94 20.54 -6.47
CA CYS A 3 8.39 19.94 -5.25
C CYS A 3 8.70 18.43 -5.22
N VAL A 4 9.08 17.90 -4.06
CA VAL A 4 9.35 16.45 -3.82
C VAL A 4 8.18 15.58 -4.33
N ILE A 5 6.96 16.13 -4.32
CA ILE A 5 5.74 15.54 -4.89
C ILE A 5 5.90 15.16 -6.38
N HIS A 6 6.60 15.98 -7.18
CA HIS A 6 6.84 15.68 -8.60
C HIS A 6 7.83 14.52 -8.79
N ARG A 7 8.77 14.31 -7.85
CA ARG A 7 9.71 13.19 -7.91
C ARG A 7 9.03 11.86 -7.55
N GLN A 8 8.03 11.89 -6.66
CA GLN A 8 7.22 10.71 -6.31
C GLN A 8 6.42 10.18 -7.51
N ALA A 9 5.85 11.07 -8.33
CA ALA A 9 5.18 10.69 -9.57
C ALA A 9 6.13 10.04 -10.60
N LEU A 10 7.44 10.30 -10.50
CA LEU A 10 8.45 9.69 -11.36
C LEU A 10 8.79 8.26 -10.90
N VAL A 11 8.86 8.02 -9.59
CA VAL A 11 9.11 6.67 -9.01
C VAL A 11 7.97 5.70 -9.36
N ALA A 12 6.72 6.18 -9.38
CA ALA A 12 5.58 5.38 -9.83
C ALA A 12 5.68 4.97 -11.31
N LYS A 13 6.34 5.80 -12.15
CA LYS A 13 6.57 5.47 -13.56
C LYS A 13 7.69 4.45 -13.76
N THR A 14 8.61 4.33 -12.80
CA THR A 14 9.75 3.40 -12.86
C THR A 14 9.49 2.06 -12.18
N LEU A 15 8.29 1.83 -11.63
CA LEU A 15 7.94 0.52 -11.09
C LEU A 15 7.94 -0.53 -12.23
N PRO A 16 8.59 -1.70 -12.06
CA PRO A 16 8.48 -2.80 -13.01
C PRO A 16 7.03 -3.12 -13.35
N ASP A 17 6.76 -3.53 -14.59
CA ASP A 17 5.39 -3.74 -15.06
C ASP A 17 4.65 -4.80 -14.23
N ASP A 18 5.30 -5.91 -13.88
CA ASP A 18 4.72 -6.96 -13.02
C ASP A 18 4.25 -6.42 -11.66
N LEU A 19 5.07 -5.60 -11.00
CA LEU A 19 4.72 -4.98 -9.71
C LEU A 19 3.61 -3.93 -9.84
N ARG A 20 3.53 -3.28 -10.99
CA ARG A 20 2.46 -2.31 -11.28
C ARG A 20 1.13 -3.02 -11.49
N GLU A 21 1.14 -4.18 -12.14
CA GLU A 21 -0.03 -5.04 -12.27
C GLU A 21 -0.50 -5.54 -10.90
N ASP A 22 0.40 -6.03 -10.05
CA ASP A 22 0.07 -6.44 -8.68
C ASP A 22 -0.49 -5.30 -7.83
N LEU A 23 0.08 -4.09 -7.95
CA LEU A 23 -0.44 -2.89 -7.29
C LEU A 23 -1.86 -2.55 -7.76
N ASN A 24 -2.12 -2.61 -9.06
CA ASN A 24 -3.43 -2.34 -9.62
C ASN A 24 -4.45 -3.40 -9.20
N PHE A 25 -4.02 -4.66 -9.13
CA PHE A 25 -4.84 -5.75 -8.60
C PHE A 25 -5.20 -5.53 -7.12
N ALA A 26 -4.24 -5.12 -6.28
CA ALA A 26 -4.50 -4.76 -4.89
C ALA A 26 -5.55 -3.65 -4.78
N VAL A 27 -5.42 -2.61 -5.61
CA VAL A 27 -6.40 -1.52 -5.72
C VAL A 27 -7.79 -2.04 -6.11
N GLU A 28 -7.88 -2.96 -7.07
CA GLU A 28 -9.16 -3.57 -7.46
C GLU A 28 -9.81 -4.31 -6.29
N VAL A 29 -9.03 -5.08 -5.52
CA VAL A 29 -9.52 -5.79 -4.33
C VAL A 29 -10.07 -4.82 -3.29
N VAL A 30 -9.32 -3.74 -2.97
CA VAL A 30 -9.78 -2.71 -2.03
C VAL A 30 -11.08 -2.06 -2.53
N ASN A 31 -11.11 -1.64 -3.79
CA ASN A 31 -12.28 -1.01 -4.39
C ASN A 31 -13.50 -1.94 -4.34
N TYR A 32 -13.31 -3.24 -4.56
CA TYR A 32 -14.39 -4.22 -4.45
C TYR A 32 -14.96 -4.30 -3.04
N VAL A 33 -14.09 -4.42 -2.03
CA VAL A 33 -14.50 -4.45 -0.61
C VAL A 33 -15.20 -3.14 -0.21
N GLN A 34 -14.74 -2.01 -0.74
CA GLN A 34 -15.30 -0.68 -0.45
C GLN A 34 -16.46 -0.25 -1.35
N SER A 35 -16.84 -1.06 -2.34
CA SER A 35 -17.81 -0.68 -3.39
C SER A 35 -19.22 -0.37 -2.90
N SER A 36 -19.59 -0.78 -1.69
CA SER A 36 -20.90 -0.46 -1.11
C SER A 36 -20.87 -0.40 0.42
N ALA A 37 -21.79 0.36 1.00
CA ALA A 37 -21.98 0.44 2.46
C ALA A 37 -22.24 -0.93 3.09
N LEU A 38 -22.92 -1.84 2.37
CA LEU A 38 -23.14 -3.21 2.83
C LEU A 38 -21.84 -4.00 2.87
N ASN A 39 -21.00 -3.90 1.85
CA ASN A 39 -19.71 -4.60 1.81
C ASN A 39 -18.79 -4.10 2.93
N ILE A 40 -18.71 -2.79 3.13
CA ILE A 40 -17.92 -2.18 4.21
C ILE A 40 -18.37 -2.71 5.57
N ARG A 41 -19.68 -2.73 5.85
CA ARG A 41 -20.22 -3.23 7.12
C ARG A 41 -19.95 -4.72 7.34
N LEU A 42 -20.11 -5.53 6.29
CA LEU A 42 -19.88 -6.98 6.39
C LEU A 42 -18.39 -7.30 6.53
N PHE A 43 -17.52 -6.56 5.85
CA PHE A 43 -16.08 -6.68 6.03
C PHE A 43 -15.66 -6.29 7.45
N ALA A 44 -16.17 -5.19 7.99
CA ALA A 44 -15.89 -4.79 9.37
C ALA A 44 -16.31 -5.85 10.39
N ALA A 45 -17.51 -6.42 10.25
CA ALA A 45 -17.98 -7.50 11.11
C ALA A 45 -17.09 -8.76 11.01
N LEU A 46 -16.59 -9.06 9.80
CA LEU A 46 -15.66 -10.16 9.59
C LEU A 46 -14.32 -9.89 10.28
N CYS A 47 -13.75 -8.69 10.12
CA CYS A 47 -12.53 -8.28 10.81
C CYS A 47 -12.66 -8.41 12.35
N GLU A 48 -13.80 -8.02 12.90
CA GLU A 48 -14.09 -8.14 14.34
C GLU A 48 -14.14 -9.62 14.76
N SER A 49 -14.80 -10.48 13.98
CA SER A 49 -14.88 -11.91 14.25
C SER A 49 -13.52 -12.62 14.20
N LEU A 50 -12.59 -12.11 13.39
CA LEU A 50 -11.22 -12.62 13.26
C LEU A 50 -10.25 -11.95 14.26
N ASN A 51 -10.75 -11.09 15.14
CA ASN A 51 -9.96 -10.33 16.11
C ASN A 51 -8.79 -9.57 15.44
N ALA A 52 -9.07 -8.97 14.29
CA ALA A 52 -8.10 -8.16 13.57
C ALA A 52 -7.85 -6.82 14.27
N ASP A 53 -6.66 -6.24 14.09
CA ASP A 53 -6.32 -4.93 14.66
C ASP A 53 -7.08 -3.77 14.00
N HIS A 54 -7.66 -4.02 12.83
CA HIS A 54 -8.33 -3.03 12.01
C HIS A 54 -9.64 -3.54 11.43
N MET A 55 -10.64 -2.66 11.35
CA MET A 55 -12.00 -3.00 10.89
C MET A 55 -12.31 -2.47 9.48
N ALA A 56 -11.34 -1.82 8.83
CA ALA A 56 -11.52 -1.21 7.54
C ALA A 56 -10.22 -1.17 6.74
N LEU A 57 -10.38 -1.37 5.43
CA LEU A 57 -9.37 -1.01 4.45
C LEU A 57 -9.34 0.51 4.26
N LEU A 58 -8.19 1.03 3.82
CA LEU A 58 -8.01 2.43 3.52
C LEU A 58 -8.33 2.69 2.05
N HIS A 59 -9.12 3.73 1.78
CA HIS A 59 -9.31 4.20 0.41
C HIS A 59 -7.99 4.78 -0.09
N HIS A 60 -7.66 4.50 -1.35
CA HIS A 60 -6.57 5.18 -2.02
C HIS A 60 -7.15 6.32 -2.86
N THR A 61 -6.41 7.42 -2.95
CA THR A 61 -6.67 8.48 -3.94
C THR A 61 -5.55 8.44 -4.97
N GLU A 62 -5.87 8.55 -6.26
CA GLU A 62 -4.86 8.50 -7.35
C GLU A 62 -3.71 9.49 -7.17
N VAL A 63 -3.96 10.58 -6.44
CA VAL A 63 -3.08 11.75 -6.33
C VAL A 63 -1.96 11.58 -5.28
N CYS A 64 -1.99 10.56 -4.40
CA CYS A 64 -1.06 10.49 -3.28
C CYS A 64 -0.42 9.11 -3.03
N TRP A 65 0.89 9.00 -3.25
CA TRP A 65 1.71 7.82 -2.93
C TRP A 65 1.60 7.39 -1.47
N LEU A 66 1.49 8.36 -0.55
CA LEU A 66 1.26 8.12 0.87
C LEU A 66 -0.02 7.30 1.12
N SER A 67 -1.09 7.63 0.39
CA SER A 67 -2.36 6.90 0.51
C SER A 67 -2.24 5.47 -0.03
N LYS A 68 -1.45 5.25 -1.09
CA LYS A 68 -1.20 3.92 -1.64
C LYS A 68 -0.36 3.06 -0.70
N GLY A 69 0.68 3.61 -0.07
CA GLY A 69 1.50 2.91 0.91
C GLY A 69 0.70 2.45 2.12
N ASN A 70 -0.08 3.36 2.72
CA ASN A 70 -0.92 3.02 3.85
C ASN A 70 -1.99 1.97 3.48
N MET A 71 -2.56 2.08 2.27
CA MET A 71 -3.52 1.09 1.75
C MET A 71 -2.89 -0.29 1.59
N LEU A 72 -1.66 -0.37 1.06
CA LEU A 72 -0.91 -1.62 0.90
C LEU A 72 -0.58 -2.28 2.25
N GLY A 73 -0.11 -1.50 3.22
CA GLY A 73 0.10 -2.01 4.58
C GLY A 73 -1.20 -2.58 5.16
N ARG A 74 -2.30 -1.83 5.04
CA ARG A 74 -3.60 -2.24 5.60
C ARG A 74 -4.18 -3.48 4.94
N ILE A 75 -4.08 -3.61 3.61
CA ILE A 75 -4.59 -4.81 2.92
C ILE A 75 -3.76 -6.05 3.27
N TYR A 76 -2.45 -5.89 3.50
CA TYR A 76 -1.57 -6.98 3.90
C TYR A 76 -1.81 -7.45 5.35
N GLU A 77 -1.99 -6.51 6.27
CA GLU A 77 -2.41 -6.79 7.66
C GLU A 77 -3.73 -7.57 7.70
N LEU A 78 -4.70 -7.15 6.87
CA LEU A 78 -6.04 -7.74 6.81
C LEU A 78 -6.18 -8.86 5.78
N ARG A 79 -5.08 -9.42 5.24
CA ARG A 79 -5.11 -10.38 4.13
C ARG A 79 -6.01 -11.59 4.37
N GLU A 80 -6.07 -12.11 5.60
CA GLU A 80 -6.92 -13.25 5.95
C GLU A 80 -8.41 -12.87 5.86
N ALA A 81 -8.77 -11.72 6.44
CA ALA A 81 -10.13 -11.18 6.37
C ALA A 81 -10.52 -10.84 4.92
N VAL A 82 -9.60 -10.30 4.12
CA VAL A 82 -9.82 -10.01 2.70
C VAL A 82 -10.08 -11.30 1.94
N ALA A 83 -9.21 -12.32 2.06
CA ALA A 83 -9.38 -13.59 1.39
C ALA A 83 -10.72 -14.27 1.75
N GLU A 84 -11.05 -14.32 3.04
CA GLU A 84 -12.31 -14.88 3.53
C GLU A 84 -13.53 -14.09 2.99
N PHE A 85 -13.46 -12.76 3.00
CA PHE A 85 -14.52 -11.93 2.43
C PHE A 85 -14.74 -12.20 0.93
N LEU A 86 -13.65 -12.34 0.16
CA LEU A 86 -13.75 -12.65 -1.27
C LEU A 86 -14.38 -14.02 -1.52
N GLU A 87 -14.04 -15.02 -0.70
CA GLU A 87 -14.63 -16.36 -0.78
C GLU A 87 -16.13 -16.32 -0.47
N GLN A 88 -16.53 -15.66 0.63
CA GLN A 88 -17.94 -15.52 1.04
C GLN A 88 -18.79 -14.78 0.00
N ARG A 89 -18.19 -13.85 -0.75
CA ARG A 89 -18.85 -13.14 -1.85
C ARG A 89 -18.79 -13.86 -3.20
N GLY A 90 -18.22 -15.06 -3.25
CA GLY A 90 -18.12 -15.86 -4.47
C GLY A 90 -17.10 -15.35 -5.49
N ARG A 91 -16.19 -14.45 -5.11
CA ARG A 91 -15.12 -13.92 -5.97
C ARG A 91 -13.93 -14.87 -6.03
N ARG A 92 -14.18 -16.15 -6.36
CA ARG A 92 -13.20 -17.25 -6.27
C ARG A 92 -11.92 -17.03 -7.06
N THR A 93 -12.01 -16.47 -8.27
CA THR A 93 -10.83 -16.18 -9.11
C THR A 93 -9.96 -15.10 -8.47
N MET A 94 -10.58 -14.03 -8.00
CA MET A 94 -9.91 -12.94 -7.30
C MET A 94 -9.32 -13.40 -5.96
N CYS A 95 -10.05 -14.20 -5.20
CA CYS A 95 -9.58 -14.84 -3.96
C CYS A 95 -8.34 -15.71 -4.23
N ARG A 96 -8.38 -16.58 -5.25
CA ARG A 96 -7.25 -17.43 -5.62
C ARG A 96 -6.02 -16.63 -6.03
N ALA A 97 -6.20 -15.60 -6.86
CA ALA A 97 -5.11 -14.71 -7.27
C ALA A 97 -4.51 -13.97 -6.07
N PHE A 98 -5.36 -13.42 -5.19
CA PHE A 98 -4.94 -12.73 -3.98
C PHE A 98 -4.16 -13.64 -3.03
N LYS A 99 -4.59 -14.90 -2.83
CA LYS A 99 -3.90 -15.88 -1.99
C LYS A 99 -2.64 -16.48 -2.63
N SER A 100 -2.35 -16.18 -3.90
CA SER A 100 -1.15 -16.71 -4.53
C SER A 100 0.11 -16.21 -3.81
N GLU A 101 1.12 -17.07 -3.72
CA GLU A 101 2.40 -16.71 -3.11
C GLU A 101 3.02 -15.47 -3.77
N HIS A 102 2.97 -15.41 -5.10
CA HIS A 102 3.41 -14.25 -5.87
C HIS A 102 2.73 -12.96 -5.41
N CYS A 103 1.39 -12.92 -5.37
CA CYS A 103 0.66 -11.72 -4.97
C CYS A 103 0.97 -11.33 -3.52
N GLN A 104 1.08 -12.30 -2.60
CA GLN A 104 1.38 -12.02 -1.20
C GLN A 104 2.80 -11.47 -1.01
N LEU A 105 3.79 -12.00 -1.72
CA LEU A 105 5.16 -11.48 -1.70
C LEU A 105 5.24 -10.09 -2.31
N SER A 106 4.58 -9.87 -3.46
CA SER A 106 4.51 -8.56 -4.11
C SER A 106 3.84 -7.52 -3.21
N LEU A 107 2.74 -7.87 -2.54
CA LEU A 107 2.04 -6.98 -1.60
C LEU A 107 2.93 -6.59 -0.41
N ALA A 108 3.62 -7.55 0.19
CA ALA A 108 4.56 -7.29 1.29
C ALA A 108 5.69 -6.36 0.84
N TYR A 109 6.34 -6.69 -0.28
CA TYR A 109 7.42 -5.91 -0.87
C TYR A 109 6.99 -4.47 -1.18
N LEU A 110 5.81 -4.30 -1.80
CA LEU A 110 5.26 -2.99 -2.10
C LEU A 110 4.92 -2.23 -0.80
N ALA A 111 4.37 -2.87 0.22
CA ALA A 111 4.10 -2.23 1.49
C ALA A 111 5.40 -1.68 2.12
N ASP A 112 6.44 -2.50 2.20
CA ASP A 112 7.74 -2.14 2.79
C ASP A 112 8.41 -0.98 2.03
N ILE A 113 8.45 -1.04 0.70
CA ILE A 113 9.04 0.03 -0.12
C ILE A 113 8.26 1.32 0.01
N PHE A 114 6.94 1.26 -0.03
CA PHE A 114 6.13 2.47 0.10
C PHE A 114 6.27 3.09 1.49
N GLU A 115 6.39 2.27 2.56
CA GLU A 115 6.65 2.75 3.91
C GLU A 115 8.03 3.42 4.02
N ALA A 116 9.07 2.80 3.45
CA ALA A 116 10.42 3.36 3.42
C ALA A 116 10.44 4.72 2.69
N LEU A 117 9.78 4.80 1.54
CA LEU A 117 9.66 6.04 0.76
C LEU A 117 8.82 7.10 1.48
N ASN A 118 7.76 6.71 2.18
CA ASN A 118 6.96 7.61 3.01
C ASN A 118 7.82 8.20 4.14
N SER A 119 8.54 7.34 4.86
CA SER A 119 9.45 7.75 5.93
C SER A 119 10.52 8.72 5.45
N LEU A 120 11.10 8.47 4.28
CA LEU A 120 12.03 9.40 3.62
C LEU A 120 11.34 10.73 3.31
N ASN A 121 10.15 10.69 2.71
CA ASN A 121 9.40 11.88 2.35
C ASN A 121 9.05 12.75 3.57
N LEU A 122 8.60 12.15 4.67
CA LEU A 122 8.30 12.87 5.91
C LEU A 122 9.55 13.56 6.47
N LYS A 123 10.71 12.89 6.45
CA LYS A 123 11.99 13.48 6.87
C LYS A 123 12.40 14.65 5.98
N LEU A 124 12.15 14.55 4.68
CA LEU A 124 12.44 15.62 3.71
C LEU A 124 11.45 16.79 3.81
N GLN A 125 10.23 16.58 4.31
CA GLN A 125 9.23 17.63 4.51
C GLN A 125 9.35 18.35 5.88
N GLY A 126 10.24 17.88 6.76
CA GLY A 126 10.49 18.52 8.05
C GLY A 126 10.92 19.99 7.90
N ALA A 127 10.25 20.89 8.62
CA ALA A 127 10.56 22.32 8.61
C ALA A 127 12.02 22.56 9.06
N ASN A 128 12.77 23.33 8.26
CA ASN A 128 14.16 23.81 8.50
C ASN A 128 15.34 22.97 7.98
N ALA A 129 15.14 21.98 7.11
CA ALA A 129 16.28 21.31 6.47
C ALA A 129 16.88 22.17 5.34
N ASN A 130 18.19 22.46 5.43
CA ASN A 130 18.95 23.07 4.34
C ASN A 130 19.37 22.00 3.31
N VAL A 131 19.92 22.42 2.17
CA VAL A 131 20.30 21.51 1.07
C VAL A 131 21.26 20.41 1.53
N MET A 132 22.16 20.70 2.46
CA MET A 132 23.11 19.72 3.01
C MET A 132 22.38 18.67 3.86
N ALA A 133 21.44 19.09 4.73
CA ALA A 133 20.62 18.18 5.51
C ALA A 133 19.77 17.24 4.63
N HIS A 134 19.24 17.74 3.51
CA HIS A 134 18.54 16.88 2.54
C HIS A 134 19.46 15.87 1.86
N TYR A 135 20.69 16.28 1.52
CA TYR A 135 21.69 15.38 0.96
C TYR A 135 22.02 14.25 1.94
N ASP A 136 22.28 14.57 3.20
CA ASP A 136 22.59 13.59 4.24
C ASP A 136 21.44 12.61 4.48
N ILE A 137 20.18 13.09 4.48
CA ILE A 137 18.99 12.25 4.62
C ILE A 137 18.86 11.25 3.47
N VAL A 138 19.09 11.68 2.23
CA VAL A 138 19.04 10.79 1.05
C VAL A 138 20.20 9.80 1.07
N GLN A 139 21.41 10.25 1.41
CA GLN A 139 22.58 9.40 1.47
C GLN A 139 22.42 8.29 2.51
N SER A 140 21.95 8.64 3.72
CA SER A 140 21.65 7.66 4.77
C SER A 140 20.56 6.65 4.37
N PHE A 141 19.59 7.07 3.54
CA PHE A 141 18.57 6.16 3.01
C PHE A 141 19.15 5.19 1.98
N ILE A 142 20.01 5.65 1.07
CA ILE A 142 20.68 4.79 0.09
C ILE A 142 21.56 3.74 0.78
N GLU A 143 22.31 4.14 1.80
CA GLU A 143 23.15 3.24 2.59
C GLU A 143 22.33 2.14 3.27
N LYS A 144 21.14 2.47 3.78
CA LYS A 144 20.24 1.50 4.43
C LYS A 144 19.64 0.47 3.47
N ILE A 145 19.46 0.82 2.19
CA ILE A 145 18.89 -0.09 1.17
C ILE A 145 19.99 -0.95 0.53
N SER A 146 21.24 -0.49 0.59
CA SER A 146 22.39 -1.19 -0.01
C SER A 146 23.02 -2.24 0.92
N LEU A 147 22.44 -2.44 2.11
CA LEU A 147 22.81 -3.44 3.13
C LEU A 147 21.91 -4.68 3.01
#